data_AF-A0A561BUH9-F1
#
_entry.id   AF-A0A561BUH9-F1
#
_cell.length_a   1.000
_cell.length_b   1.000
_cell.length_c   1.000
_cell.angle_alpha   90.00
_cell.angle_beta   90.00
_cell.angle_gamma   90.00
#
_symmetry.space_group_name_H-M   'P 1'
#
loop_
_entity.id
_entity.type
_entity.pdbx_description
1 polymer ?
#
loop_
_entity_poly.entity_id
_entity_poly.type
_entity_poly.pdbx_seq_one_letter_code
_entity_poly.pdbx_strand_id
1 'polypeptide(L)'
;MVFRVLAIGVVVPALLLTACSSTDDPKEASTPVSAPSTLPKLPPVTHPSPKVPRDRDLARVFASLTALDACALLAPGRAKVPGLRTAKLRRTAPHRCEVEGKVGAGRNVLIRAWPAVSNSWSQRFPMATAKFGGVRIYQVATESTCRVFVPVSFAYSIAIFGRSSSAGKEASCRETEAFAAAAIPVLAKASTPTRGRPAGWSGCTALSAILGQPIGSVEMFDGVDDCRKAGVGLGLIYDSAPEYDGKDEVVRIGGRQVELTGGGDQLCVATWSEGSSGQPAPYENLLVSLSAANCAEAKRWTQKARTVLAGPARKGPAPQYPIYLRADEPHSDKPGGCAELDDVTGNQHCLPYVPVEAPKGGQEVLRHVRADRNVLCAISVAAVRRRFGAELQPMTTLPENPPGQLGTCTYLEPTRAFAITVEVGDQPVLGTRPTPTTVKLAGRDAVIVSDPDGERARLELTSADGAFLRLTFQTFPPRGTDGPPDTARIEQLQPFAEEIAGQYF
;
A
#
# COMPACT_ATOMS: atom_id res chain seq x y z
N MET A 1 2.48 -19.57 22.09
CA MET A 1 2.34 -18.16 22.56
C MET A 1 0.83 -17.88 22.65
N VAL A 2 0.24 -18.10 23.82
CA VAL A 2 -1.23 -18.09 24.02
C VAL A 2 -1.71 -16.65 24.23
N PHE A 3 -2.47 -16.11 23.29
CA PHE A 3 -3.14 -14.82 23.45
C PHE A 3 -4.37 -15.01 24.34
N ARG A 4 -4.28 -14.56 25.59
CA ARG A 4 -5.44 -14.37 26.47
C ARG A 4 -6.17 -13.10 26.03
N VAL A 5 -7.39 -13.27 25.51
CA VAL A 5 -8.32 -12.17 25.25
C VAL A 5 -8.90 -11.73 26.60
N LEU A 6 -8.50 -10.55 27.07
CA LEU A 6 -9.13 -9.88 28.19
C LEU A 6 -10.36 -9.12 27.68
N ALA A 7 -11.55 -9.56 28.07
CA ALA A 7 -12.79 -8.82 27.88
C ALA A 7 -12.82 -7.63 28.85
N ILE A 8 -12.67 -6.41 28.33
CA ILE A 8 -12.91 -5.17 29.07
C ILE A 8 -14.39 -4.82 28.89
N GLY A 9 -15.17 -5.01 29.95
CA GLY A 9 -16.54 -4.50 30.04
C GLY A 9 -16.52 -2.99 30.22
N VAL A 10 -17.06 -2.25 29.25
CA VAL A 10 -17.28 -0.82 29.35
C VAL A 10 -18.69 -0.58 29.88
N VAL A 11 -18.77 -0.09 31.12
CA VAL A 11 -19.97 0.48 31.72
C VAL A 11 -20.08 1.94 31.26
N VAL A 12 -21.12 2.26 30.49
CA VAL A 12 -21.45 3.65 30.11
C VAL A 12 -22.51 4.18 31.09
N PRO A 13 -22.21 5.21 31.90
CA PRO A 13 -23.25 5.92 32.62
C PRO A 13 -23.86 7.01 31.71
N ALA A 14 -25.19 6.98 31.62
CA ALA A 14 -26.01 8.07 31.13
C ALA A 14 -25.85 9.30 32.04
N LEU A 15 -25.60 10.48 31.47
CA LEU A 15 -25.66 11.74 32.20
C LEU A 15 -26.04 12.92 31.28
N LEU A 16 -27.29 13.33 31.50
CA LEU A 16 -27.85 14.68 31.60
C LEU A 16 -27.73 15.66 30.41
N LEU A 17 -28.92 15.88 29.85
CA LEU A 17 -29.41 17.11 29.23
C LEU A 17 -29.07 18.35 30.06
N THR A 18 -28.33 19.29 29.46
CA THR A 18 -28.36 20.70 29.83
C THR A 18 -28.63 21.53 28.59
N ALA A 19 -29.84 22.09 28.53
CA ALA A 19 -30.26 23.10 27.58
C ALA A 19 -29.59 24.43 27.94
N CYS A 20 -28.81 24.97 27.01
CA CYS A 20 -28.38 26.37 27.03
C CYS A 20 -28.93 27.06 25.79
N SER A 21 -29.82 28.01 26.04
CA SER A 21 -30.34 29.01 25.13
C SER A 21 -29.22 29.85 24.51
N SER A 22 -29.12 29.88 23.19
CA SER A 22 -28.39 30.94 22.48
C SER A 22 -29.39 31.74 21.65
N THR A 23 -29.48 33.01 21.99
CA THR A 23 -30.15 34.11 21.30
C THR A 23 -29.85 34.09 19.80
N ASP A 24 -30.91 33.99 19.00
CA ASP A 24 -30.88 34.15 17.55
C ASP A 24 -30.67 35.63 17.19
N ASP A 25 -29.45 36.00 16.80
CA ASP A 25 -29.23 37.20 15.99
C ASP A 25 -29.61 36.86 14.53
N PRO A 26 -30.56 37.59 13.91
CA PRO A 26 -30.92 37.39 12.51
C PRO A 26 -29.75 37.88 11.64
N LYS A 27 -28.84 36.96 11.32
CA LYS A 27 -27.84 37.17 10.28
C LYS A 27 -28.58 37.22 8.95
N GLU A 28 -28.70 38.42 8.37
CA GLU A 28 -29.15 38.61 6.98
C GLU A 28 -28.26 37.76 6.07
N ALA A 29 -28.73 36.56 5.76
CA ALA A 29 -28.18 35.74 4.71
C ALA A 29 -28.54 36.41 3.38
N SER A 30 -27.69 37.35 2.97
CA SER A 30 -27.70 37.89 1.61
C SER A 30 -27.45 36.70 0.69
N THR A 31 -28.52 36.19 0.10
CA THR A 31 -28.45 35.15 -0.92
C THR A 31 -27.68 35.76 -2.09
N PRO A 32 -26.48 35.26 -2.44
CA PRO A 32 -25.75 35.81 -3.57
C PRO A 32 -26.61 35.58 -4.82
N VAL A 33 -27.12 36.67 -5.40
CA VAL A 33 -27.83 36.69 -6.68
C VAL A 33 -26.82 36.27 -7.74
N SER A 34 -26.75 34.96 -7.99
CA SER A 34 -25.92 34.40 -9.04
C SER A 34 -26.58 34.75 -10.36
N ALA A 35 -26.02 35.72 -11.08
CA ALA A 35 -26.49 36.05 -12.42
C ALA A 35 -26.44 34.77 -13.27
N PRO A 36 -27.53 34.35 -13.92
CA PRO A 36 -27.54 33.15 -14.74
C PRO A 36 -26.51 33.29 -15.87
N SER A 37 -25.56 32.36 -15.93
CA SER A 37 -24.60 32.29 -17.04
C SER A 37 -25.40 32.10 -18.35
N THR A 38 -25.29 33.08 -19.26
CA THR A 38 -26.00 33.09 -20.54
C THR A 38 -25.32 32.22 -21.61
N LEU A 39 -24.16 31.62 -21.29
CA LEU A 39 -23.40 30.83 -22.26
C LEU A 39 -24.05 29.46 -22.50
N PRO A 40 -24.17 29.02 -23.77
CA PRO A 40 -24.68 27.70 -24.11
C PRO A 40 -23.84 26.58 -23.47
N LYS A 41 -24.51 25.61 -22.84
CA LYS A 41 -23.88 24.39 -22.31
C LYS A 41 -23.26 23.59 -23.45
N LEU A 42 -22.00 23.20 -23.29
CA LEU A 42 -21.31 22.31 -24.21
C LEU A 42 -21.75 20.85 -24.02
N PRO A 43 -21.75 20.03 -25.09
CA PRO A 43 -21.94 18.59 -24.94
C PRO A 43 -20.79 17.97 -24.14
N PRO A 44 -21.05 16.95 -23.29
CA PRO A 44 -20.00 16.24 -22.58
C PRO A 44 -18.99 15.59 -23.55
N VAL A 45 -17.70 15.68 -23.22
CA VAL A 45 -16.62 15.04 -23.97
C VAL A 45 -16.28 13.70 -23.31
N THR A 46 -16.16 12.65 -24.11
CA THR A 46 -15.73 11.32 -23.65
C THR A 46 -14.32 11.04 -24.13
N HIS A 47 -13.47 10.57 -23.23
CA HIS A 47 -12.10 10.16 -23.53
C HIS A 47 -11.97 8.64 -23.50
N PRO A 48 -11.02 8.05 -24.26
CA PRO A 48 -10.71 6.64 -24.15
C PRO A 48 -10.34 6.28 -22.70
N SER A 49 -10.80 5.13 -22.22
CA SER A 49 -10.42 4.65 -20.89
C SER A 49 -8.90 4.47 -20.81
N PRO A 50 -8.26 4.89 -19.72
CA PRO A 50 -6.82 4.74 -19.57
C PRO A 50 -6.44 3.26 -19.56
N LYS A 51 -5.29 2.95 -20.17
CA LYS A 51 -4.76 1.58 -20.14
C LYS A 51 -4.31 1.24 -18.72
N VAL A 52 -5.06 0.36 -18.07
CA VAL A 52 -4.74 -0.21 -16.76
C VAL A 52 -3.47 -1.05 -16.87
N PRO A 53 -2.42 -0.78 -16.08
CA PRO A 53 -1.26 -1.65 -15.99
C PRO A 53 -1.66 -3.07 -15.61
N ARG A 54 -1.13 -4.07 -16.31
CA ARG A 54 -1.33 -5.47 -15.94
C ARG A 54 -0.29 -5.88 -14.91
N ASP A 55 -0.73 -6.59 -13.89
CA ASP A 55 0.18 -7.24 -12.95
C ASP A 55 0.90 -8.42 -13.64
N ARG A 56 1.89 -8.99 -12.96
CA ARG A 56 2.56 -10.22 -13.36
C ARG A 56 1.64 -11.43 -13.26
N ASP A 57 1.98 -12.48 -13.99
CA ASP A 57 1.33 -13.78 -13.87
C ASP A 57 1.58 -14.33 -12.45
N LEU A 58 0.57 -14.25 -11.59
CA LEU A 58 0.66 -14.67 -10.19
C LEU A 58 1.04 -16.14 -10.05
N ALA A 59 0.65 -17.00 -10.99
CA ALA A 59 1.02 -18.40 -10.93
C ALA A 59 2.54 -18.59 -11.11
N ARG A 60 3.15 -17.80 -12.00
CA ARG A 60 4.61 -17.77 -12.19
C ARG A 60 5.33 -17.06 -11.06
N VAL A 61 4.75 -16.00 -10.48
CA VAL A 61 5.27 -15.36 -9.25
C VAL A 61 5.38 -16.41 -8.14
N PHE A 62 4.31 -17.16 -7.88
CA PHE A 62 4.28 -18.16 -6.82
C PHE A 62 5.31 -19.27 -7.07
N ALA A 63 5.41 -19.75 -8.32
CA ALA A 63 6.43 -20.72 -8.70
C ALA A 63 7.84 -20.20 -8.42
N SER A 64 8.15 -18.93 -8.72
CA SER A 64 9.44 -18.31 -8.40
C SER A 64 9.69 -18.18 -6.90
N LEU A 65 8.67 -17.82 -6.12
CA LEU A 65 8.79 -17.67 -4.66
C LEU A 65 8.99 -19.01 -3.96
N THR A 66 8.28 -20.06 -4.39
CA THR A 66 8.49 -21.43 -3.92
C THR A 66 9.86 -21.98 -4.33
N ALA A 67 10.36 -21.61 -5.52
CA ALA A 67 11.70 -22.00 -5.98
C ALA A 67 12.85 -21.18 -5.36
N LEU A 68 12.56 -20.19 -4.53
CA LEU A 68 13.57 -19.30 -3.98
C LEU A 68 14.29 -19.95 -2.80
N ASP A 69 15.63 -19.98 -2.83
CA ASP A 69 16.40 -20.33 -1.64
C ASP A 69 16.47 -19.13 -0.69
N ALA A 70 15.60 -19.14 0.33
CA ALA A 70 15.53 -18.08 1.33
C ALA A 70 16.87 -17.82 2.04
N CYS A 71 17.73 -18.82 2.20
CA CYS A 71 19.05 -18.63 2.83
C CYS A 71 20.06 -17.96 1.89
N ALA A 72 19.94 -18.16 0.58
CA ALA A 72 20.78 -17.46 -0.40
C ALA A 72 20.50 -15.95 -0.42
N LEU A 73 19.27 -15.53 -0.05
CA LEU A 73 18.91 -14.12 0.12
C LEU A 73 19.65 -13.46 1.29
N LEU A 74 19.95 -14.23 2.33
CA LEU A 74 20.59 -13.75 3.55
C LEU A 74 22.08 -14.08 3.62
N ALA A 75 22.74 -14.40 2.50
CA ALA A 75 24.16 -14.77 2.50
C ALA A 75 25.04 -13.67 3.15
N PRO A 76 25.58 -13.87 4.38
CA PRO A 76 26.14 -12.76 5.15
C PRO A 76 27.42 -12.17 4.55
N GLY A 77 28.20 -13.00 3.83
CA GLY A 77 29.35 -12.55 3.06
C GLY A 77 29.02 -11.56 1.94
N ARG A 78 27.79 -11.58 1.40
CA ARG A 78 27.33 -10.64 0.36
C ARG A 78 26.87 -9.31 0.95
N ALA A 79 26.18 -9.34 2.09
CA ALA A 79 25.71 -8.13 2.78
C ALA A 79 26.84 -7.31 3.40
N LYS A 80 27.99 -7.95 3.70
CA LYS A 80 29.22 -7.30 4.22
C LYS A 80 29.06 -6.53 5.54
N VAL A 81 27.94 -6.71 6.25
CA VAL A 81 27.66 -6.07 7.54
C VAL A 81 28.70 -6.50 8.59
N PRO A 82 29.46 -5.57 9.20
CA PRO A 82 30.41 -5.88 10.26
C PRO A 82 29.75 -6.62 11.43
N GLY A 83 30.40 -7.67 11.95
CA GLY A 83 29.85 -8.53 13.01
C GLY A 83 28.92 -9.65 12.52
N LEU A 84 28.35 -9.54 11.32
CA LEU A 84 27.49 -10.59 10.73
C LEU A 84 28.15 -11.37 9.59
N ARG A 85 29.32 -10.97 9.09
CA ARG A 85 29.97 -11.61 7.92
C ARG A 85 30.15 -13.13 8.05
N THR A 86 30.36 -13.62 9.27
CA THR A 86 30.56 -15.03 9.60
C THR A 86 29.40 -15.62 10.41
N ALA A 87 28.30 -14.87 10.56
CA ALA A 87 27.13 -15.34 11.27
C ALA A 87 26.55 -16.58 10.57
N LYS A 88 26.09 -17.54 11.36
CA LYS A 88 25.52 -18.78 10.82
C LYS A 88 24.10 -18.50 10.33
N LEU A 89 23.80 -18.99 9.13
CA LEU A 89 22.44 -19.03 8.62
C LEU A 89 21.67 -20.16 9.32
N ARG A 90 20.45 -19.87 9.76
CA ARG A 90 19.51 -20.84 10.30
C ARG A 90 18.31 -20.92 9.37
N ARG A 91 18.13 -22.09 8.75
CA ARG A 91 16.90 -22.41 8.02
C ARG A 91 15.81 -22.74 9.04
N THR A 92 14.70 -22.02 9.00
CA THR A 92 13.55 -22.20 9.90
C THR A 92 12.34 -22.81 9.19
N ALA A 93 12.32 -22.72 7.85
CA ALA A 93 11.40 -23.45 6.96
C ALA A 93 12.07 -23.61 5.58
N PRO A 94 11.55 -24.44 4.65
CA PRO A 94 12.02 -24.50 3.27
C PRO A 94 12.09 -23.11 2.61
N HIS A 95 11.10 -22.25 2.91
CA HIS A 95 10.99 -20.90 2.35
C HIS A 95 11.32 -19.80 3.37
N ARG A 96 11.92 -20.10 4.53
CA ARG A 96 12.29 -19.09 5.54
C ARG A 96 13.70 -19.32 6.05
N CYS A 97 14.47 -18.23 6.15
CA CYS A 97 15.82 -18.27 6.68
C CYS A 97 16.08 -17.06 7.56
N GLU A 98 16.98 -17.24 8.51
CA GLU A 98 17.38 -16.25 9.48
C GLU A 98 18.89 -16.20 9.62
N VAL A 99 19.41 -15.03 9.97
CA VAL A 99 20.77 -14.84 10.46
C VAL A 99 20.70 -14.02 11.74
N GLU A 100 21.40 -14.49 12.76
CA GLU A 100 21.49 -13.83 14.05
C GLU A 100 22.96 -13.62 14.41
N GLY A 101 23.28 -12.47 15.01
CA GLY A 101 24.62 -12.19 15.48
C GLY A 101 24.72 -10.87 16.23
N LYS A 102 25.96 -10.45 16.50
CA LYS A 102 26.25 -9.20 17.22
C LYS A 102 26.93 -8.20 16.30
N VAL A 103 26.53 -6.93 16.41
CA VAL A 103 27.13 -5.82 15.66
C VAL A 103 27.61 -4.71 16.59
N GLY A 104 28.62 -3.95 16.17
CA GLY A 104 29.16 -2.82 16.94
C GLY A 104 29.51 -3.20 18.38
N ALA A 105 28.97 -2.45 19.35
CA ALA A 105 29.15 -2.66 20.80
C ALA A 105 28.42 -3.90 21.37
N GLY A 106 28.31 -4.99 20.60
CA GLY A 106 27.68 -6.23 21.05
C GLY A 106 26.15 -6.29 20.91
N ARG A 107 25.57 -5.39 20.12
CA ARG A 107 24.12 -5.31 19.86
C ARG A 107 23.63 -6.55 19.12
N ASN A 108 22.60 -7.21 19.64
CA ASN A 108 22.01 -8.38 18.99
C ASN A 108 21.15 -7.95 17.79
N VAL A 109 21.38 -8.59 16.65
CA VAL A 109 20.63 -8.36 15.41
C VAL A 109 20.13 -9.69 14.88
N LEU A 110 18.85 -9.73 14.53
CA LEU A 110 18.19 -10.82 13.82
C LEU A 110 17.70 -10.29 12.48
N ILE A 111 18.14 -10.90 11.38
CA ILE A 111 17.62 -10.64 10.03
C ILE A 111 16.91 -11.90 9.53
N ARG A 112 15.71 -11.74 8.97
CA ARG A 112 14.87 -12.80 8.43
C ARG A 112 14.43 -12.47 7.01
N ALA A 113 14.41 -13.47 6.14
CA ALA A 113 13.87 -13.36 4.79
C ALA A 113 12.52 -14.08 4.70
N TRP A 114 11.54 -13.36 4.14
CA TRP A 114 10.19 -13.82 3.85
C TRP A 114 9.92 -13.67 2.36
N PRO A 115 10.02 -14.74 1.57
CA PRO A 115 9.83 -14.70 0.12
C PRO A 115 8.47 -14.17 -0.31
N ALA A 116 7.42 -14.34 0.50
CA ALA A 116 6.12 -13.81 0.19
C ALA A 116 5.54 -13.12 1.41
N VAL A 117 5.06 -11.90 1.22
CA VAL A 117 4.15 -11.23 2.15
C VAL A 117 3.04 -10.58 1.35
N SER A 118 1.81 -10.68 1.84
CA SER A 118 0.72 -9.86 1.32
C SER A 118 0.98 -8.42 1.73
N ASN A 119 1.29 -7.59 0.76
CA ASN A 119 1.55 -6.18 0.97
C ASN A 119 1.15 -5.44 -0.31
N SER A 120 -0.13 -5.11 -0.44
CA SER A 120 -0.69 -4.43 -1.61
C SER A 120 -0.06 -3.05 -1.82
N TRP A 121 -0.28 -2.45 -3.00
CA TRP A 121 0.18 -1.08 -3.24
C TRP A 121 -0.34 -0.08 -2.20
N SER A 122 -1.61 -0.17 -1.76
CA SER A 122 -2.17 0.74 -0.75
C SER A 122 -1.49 0.57 0.61
N GLN A 123 -1.11 -0.66 0.98
CA GLN A 123 -0.32 -0.88 2.20
C GLN A 123 1.11 -0.36 2.08
N ARG A 124 1.73 -0.50 0.90
CA ARG A 124 3.06 0.09 0.61
C ARG A 124 2.99 1.60 0.47
N PHE A 125 1.81 2.16 0.20
CA PHE A 125 1.58 3.57 -0.07
C PHE A 125 2.27 4.47 0.97
N PRO A 126 2.04 4.39 2.28
CA PRO A 126 2.70 5.30 3.22
C PRO A 126 4.21 5.03 3.45
N MET A 127 4.77 3.92 2.98
CA MET A 127 6.12 3.47 3.34
C MET A 127 7.23 4.24 2.61
N ALA A 128 8.38 4.44 3.26
CA ALA A 128 9.55 5.10 2.65
C ALA A 128 10.00 4.33 1.41
N THR A 129 10.57 5.03 0.42
CA THR A 129 11.05 4.38 -0.80
C THR A 129 12.55 4.58 -0.97
N ALA A 130 13.22 3.55 -1.48
CA ALA A 130 14.61 3.65 -1.92
C ALA A 130 14.82 2.84 -3.20
N LYS A 131 16.06 2.88 -3.72
CA LYS A 131 16.46 2.11 -4.89
C LYS A 131 17.69 1.27 -4.59
N PHE A 132 17.61 -0.04 -4.79
CA PHE A 132 18.75 -0.96 -4.71
C PHE A 132 18.98 -1.61 -6.06
N GLY A 133 20.11 -1.32 -6.70
CA GLY A 133 20.46 -1.92 -8.01
C GLY A 133 19.38 -1.73 -9.10
N GLY A 134 18.71 -0.57 -9.12
CA GLY A 134 17.63 -0.28 -10.07
C GLY A 134 16.24 -0.81 -9.68
N VAL A 135 16.11 -1.45 -8.53
CA VAL A 135 14.86 -1.99 -7.99
C VAL A 135 14.26 -1.00 -6.99
N ARG A 136 12.97 -0.68 -7.14
CA ARG A 136 12.23 0.10 -6.14
C ARG A 136 11.96 -0.78 -4.93
N ILE A 137 12.31 -0.29 -3.74
CA ILE A 137 11.99 -0.94 -2.47
C ILE A 137 11.13 -0.04 -1.61
N TYR A 138 10.36 -0.65 -0.71
CA TYR A 138 9.58 0.05 0.30
C TYR A 138 10.07 -0.31 1.69
N GLN A 139 10.02 0.65 2.61
CA GLN A 139 10.61 0.50 3.92
C GLN A 139 9.72 1.07 5.00
N VAL A 140 9.62 0.33 6.09
CA VAL A 140 9.03 0.79 7.35
C VAL A 140 9.99 0.47 8.48
N ALA A 141 10.15 1.43 9.37
CA ALA A 141 11.13 1.37 10.43
C ALA A 141 10.51 1.86 11.73
N THR A 142 10.79 1.15 12.82
CA THR A 142 10.55 1.57 14.19
C THR A 142 11.90 1.62 14.92
N GLU A 143 11.92 1.99 16.19
CA GLU A 143 13.16 2.02 16.97
C GLU A 143 13.95 0.69 16.88
N SER A 144 13.26 -0.44 17.07
CA SER A 144 13.91 -1.75 17.17
C SER A 144 13.73 -2.65 15.95
N THR A 145 12.96 -2.25 14.94
CA THR A 145 12.69 -3.09 13.77
C THR A 145 12.76 -2.31 12.47
N CYS A 146 13.17 -3.00 11.41
CA CYS A 146 13.10 -2.48 10.06
C CYS A 146 12.55 -3.56 9.13
N ARG A 147 11.70 -3.19 8.18
CA ARG A 147 11.24 -4.09 7.12
C ARG A 147 11.50 -3.43 5.78
N VAL A 148 12.18 -4.17 4.90
CA VAL A 148 12.36 -3.79 3.51
C VAL A 148 11.54 -4.73 2.64
N PHE A 149 10.67 -4.18 1.81
CA PHE A 149 9.82 -4.91 0.89
C PHE A 149 10.32 -4.70 -0.55
N VAL A 150 10.60 -5.81 -1.22
CA VAL A 150 10.92 -5.86 -2.65
C VAL A 150 9.67 -6.36 -3.39
N PRO A 151 8.95 -5.50 -4.11
CA PRO A 151 7.73 -5.90 -4.81
C PRO A 151 8.00 -6.94 -5.89
N VAL A 152 7.16 -7.96 -5.95
CA VAL A 152 7.20 -9.00 -7.00
C VAL A 152 5.92 -9.04 -7.83
N SER A 153 4.86 -8.38 -7.34
CA SER A 153 3.60 -8.11 -8.02
C SER A 153 2.93 -6.90 -7.38
N PHE A 154 1.74 -6.50 -7.84
CA PHE A 154 0.98 -5.41 -7.23
C PHE A 154 0.54 -5.76 -5.81
N ALA A 155 0.24 -7.03 -5.54
CA ALA A 155 -0.24 -7.52 -4.25
C ALA A 155 0.86 -8.06 -3.31
N TYR A 156 2.02 -8.46 -3.83
CA TYR A 156 3.00 -9.24 -3.07
C TYR A 156 4.40 -8.66 -3.11
N SER A 157 5.15 -8.92 -2.04
CA SER A 157 6.56 -8.56 -1.91
C SER A 157 7.37 -9.69 -1.26
N ILE A 158 8.68 -9.65 -1.48
CA ILE A 158 9.65 -10.33 -0.62
C ILE A 158 10.00 -9.35 0.50
N ALA A 159 9.89 -9.76 1.76
CA ALA A 159 10.28 -8.94 2.90
C ALA A 159 11.62 -9.41 3.50
N ILE A 160 12.51 -8.46 3.74
CA ILE A 160 13.67 -8.63 4.62
C ILE A 160 13.35 -7.89 5.90
N PHE A 161 13.16 -8.64 6.98
CA PHE A 161 12.86 -8.14 8.31
C PHE A 161 14.14 -8.11 9.14
N GLY A 162 14.46 -6.98 9.74
CA GLY A 162 15.49 -6.88 10.76
C GLY A 162 14.91 -6.46 12.10
N ARG A 163 15.46 -7.05 13.17
CA ARG A 163 15.23 -6.64 14.55
C ARG A 163 16.56 -6.44 15.23
N SER A 164 16.65 -5.39 16.03
CA SER A 164 17.83 -5.07 16.81
C SER A 164 17.47 -4.75 18.26
N SER A 165 18.26 -5.26 19.21
CA SER A 165 18.17 -4.82 20.60
C SER A 165 18.72 -3.40 20.75
N SER A 166 17.94 -2.47 21.31
CA SER A 166 18.45 -1.16 21.74
C SER A 166 19.18 -0.35 20.64
N ALA A 167 18.65 -0.37 19.42
CA ALA A 167 19.06 0.54 18.34
C ALA A 167 18.01 1.65 18.20
N GLY A 168 18.43 2.81 17.67
CA GLY A 168 17.49 3.76 17.06
C GLY A 168 17.09 3.30 15.65
N LYS A 169 16.04 3.93 15.10
CA LYS A 169 15.46 3.66 13.76
C LYS A 169 16.52 3.46 12.66
N GLU A 170 17.48 4.37 12.55
CA GLU A 170 18.52 4.34 11.51
C GLU A 170 19.43 3.10 11.60
N ALA A 171 19.86 2.75 12.82
CA ALA A 171 20.75 1.62 13.03
C ALA A 171 20.04 0.31 12.69
N SER A 172 18.78 0.14 13.11
CA SER A 172 17.95 -1.03 12.78
C SER A 172 17.79 -1.23 11.27
N CYS A 173 17.71 -0.15 10.50
CA CYS A 173 17.55 -0.23 9.05
C CYS A 173 18.82 -0.46 8.26
N ARG A 174 19.95 0.16 8.66
CA ARG A 174 21.22 0.00 7.95
C ARG A 174 21.60 -1.46 7.70
N GLU A 175 21.47 -2.31 8.72
CA GLU A 175 21.78 -3.73 8.55
C GLU A 175 20.77 -4.44 7.64
N THR A 176 19.47 -4.16 7.81
CA THR A 176 18.37 -4.75 7.02
C THR A 176 18.49 -4.38 5.53
N GLU A 177 18.76 -3.11 5.23
CA GLU A 177 18.97 -2.58 3.89
C GLU A 177 20.18 -3.23 3.21
N ALA A 178 21.28 -3.45 3.92
CA ALA A 178 22.46 -4.12 3.39
C ALA A 178 22.15 -5.57 2.94
N PHE A 179 21.35 -6.31 3.72
CA PHE A 179 20.87 -7.64 3.32
C PHE A 179 19.89 -7.56 2.15
N ALA A 180 18.95 -6.62 2.16
CA ALA A 180 18.01 -6.44 1.04
C ALA A 180 18.73 -6.10 -0.27
N ALA A 181 19.70 -5.19 -0.25
CA ALA A 181 20.53 -4.86 -1.40
C ALA A 181 21.33 -6.08 -1.90
N ALA A 182 21.91 -6.86 -0.98
CA ALA A 182 22.65 -8.09 -1.32
C ALA A 182 21.75 -9.22 -1.87
N ALA A 183 20.45 -9.19 -1.59
CA ALA A 183 19.48 -10.14 -2.13
C ALA A 183 19.12 -9.86 -3.59
N ILE A 184 19.16 -8.61 -4.07
CA ILE A 184 18.74 -8.23 -5.43
C ILE A 184 19.39 -9.08 -6.55
N PRO A 185 20.72 -9.33 -6.56
CA PRO A 185 21.33 -10.20 -7.57
C PRO A 185 20.85 -11.65 -7.53
N VAL A 186 20.39 -12.14 -6.37
CA VAL A 186 19.81 -13.48 -6.22
C VAL A 186 18.43 -13.52 -6.85
N LEU A 187 17.62 -12.49 -6.61
CA LEU A 187 16.27 -12.34 -7.15
C LEU A 187 16.24 -12.17 -8.68
N ALA A 188 17.37 -11.80 -9.28
CA ALA A 188 17.50 -11.65 -10.71
C ALA A 188 17.59 -12.98 -11.49
N LYS A 189 17.88 -14.09 -10.80
CA LYS A 189 18.17 -15.39 -11.44
C LYS A 189 17.42 -16.52 -10.74
N ALA A 190 17.22 -17.61 -11.47
CA ALA A 190 16.74 -18.83 -10.87
C ALA A 190 17.69 -19.33 -9.79
N SER A 191 17.14 -19.63 -8.62
CA SER A 191 17.80 -20.46 -7.61
C SER A 191 17.18 -21.86 -7.62
N THR A 192 17.98 -22.86 -7.28
CA THR A 192 17.44 -24.18 -6.94
C THR A 192 17.37 -24.26 -5.42
N PRO A 193 16.20 -24.45 -4.80
CA PRO A 193 16.13 -24.65 -3.37
C PRO A 193 16.97 -25.87 -2.97
N THR A 194 17.57 -25.83 -1.77
CA THR A 194 18.17 -27.03 -1.21
C THR A 194 17.07 -28.09 -1.06
N ARG A 195 17.23 -29.24 -1.74
CA ARG A 195 16.22 -30.31 -1.77
C ARG A 195 16.19 -31.01 -0.41
N GLY A 196 15.05 -30.97 0.28
CA GLY A 196 14.71 -31.84 1.41
C GLY A 196 13.18 -31.92 1.52
N ARG A 197 12.58 -33.09 1.75
CA ARG A 197 11.12 -33.18 1.96
C ARG A 197 10.80 -32.44 3.27
N PRO A 198 9.82 -31.50 3.34
CA PRO A 198 8.70 -31.28 2.43
C PRO A 198 8.89 -30.17 1.37
N ALA A 199 10.11 -29.77 1.01
CA ALA A 199 10.40 -28.68 0.04
C ALA A 199 9.80 -28.85 -1.38
N GLY A 200 9.06 -29.93 -1.65
CA GLY A 200 8.23 -30.03 -2.85
C GLY A 200 6.92 -29.24 -2.74
N TRP A 201 6.37 -29.10 -1.54
CA TRP A 201 5.10 -28.39 -1.30
C TRP A 201 5.33 -26.99 -0.74
N SER A 202 4.53 -26.06 -1.22
CA SER A 202 4.21 -24.82 -0.52
C SER A 202 2.74 -24.87 -0.09
N GLY A 203 2.37 -24.14 0.96
CA GLY A 203 0.97 -24.07 1.42
C GLY A 203 0.01 -23.64 0.31
N CYS A 204 0.43 -22.69 -0.53
CA CYS A 204 -0.37 -22.25 -1.67
C CYS A 204 -0.57 -23.34 -2.72
N THR A 205 0.49 -24.08 -3.08
CA THR A 205 0.41 -25.17 -4.07
C THR A 205 -0.42 -26.34 -3.53
N ALA A 206 -0.29 -26.64 -2.24
CA ALA A 206 -1.13 -27.61 -1.56
C ALA A 206 -2.60 -27.18 -1.55
N LEU A 207 -2.92 -25.95 -1.15
CA LEU A 207 -4.30 -25.45 -1.13
C LEU A 207 -4.92 -25.45 -2.54
N SER A 208 -4.20 -24.95 -3.53
CA SER A 208 -4.63 -24.98 -4.93
C SER A 208 -4.96 -26.41 -5.39
N ALA A 209 -4.12 -27.40 -5.08
CA ALA A 209 -4.38 -28.80 -5.40
C ALA A 209 -5.57 -29.38 -4.62
N ILE A 210 -5.74 -29.01 -3.36
CA ILE A 210 -6.88 -29.41 -2.51
C ILE A 210 -8.18 -28.84 -3.07
N LEU A 211 -8.20 -27.58 -3.49
CA LEU A 211 -9.40 -26.95 -4.05
C LEU A 211 -9.66 -27.34 -5.51
N GLY A 212 -8.65 -27.89 -6.20
CA GLY A 212 -8.74 -28.16 -7.64
C GLY A 212 -8.77 -26.89 -8.48
N GLN A 213 -8.12 -25.83 -8.01
CA GLN A 213 -8.11 -24.51 -8.66
C GLN A 213 -6.70 -24.13 -9.12
N PRO A 214 -6.53 -23.21 -10.10
CA PRO A 214 -5.22 -22.69 -10.47
C PRO A 214 -4.51 -22.01 -9.30
N ILE A 215 -3.19 -22.16 -9.19
CA ILE A 215 -2.41 -21.54 -8.10
C ILE A 215 -2.53 -20.00 -8.05
N GLY A 216 -2.73 -19.34 -9.20
CA GLY A 216 -2.93 -17.90 -9.25
C GLY A 216 -4.27 -17.41 -8.68
N SER A 217 -5.19 -18.31 -8.32
CA SER A 217 -6.49 -17.94 -7.76
C SER A 217 -6.54 -17.95 -6.23
N VAL A 218 -5.52 -18.51 -5.54
CA VAL A 218 -5.41 -18.46 -4.07
C VAL A 218 -4.65 -17.21 -3.64
N GLU A 219 -4.91 -16.75 -2.42
CA GLU A 219 -4.27 -15.56 -1.86
C GLU A 219 -3.24 -15.96 -0.81
N MET A 220 -2.00 -15.47 -0.91
CA MET A 220 -1.01 -15.61 0.17
C MET A 220 -1.42 -14.74 1.36
N PHE A 221 -1.36 -15.30 2.56
CA PHE A 221 -1.61 -14.60 3.81
C PHE A 221 -0.30 -14.27 4.53
N ASP A 222 0.46 -15.31 4.92
CA ASP A 222 1.78 -15.18 5.59
C ASP A 222 2.85 -16.04 4.91
N GLY A 223 3.13 -15.72 3.66
CA GLY A 223 4.14 -16.43 2.86
C GLY A 223 3.56 -17.50 1.95
N VAL A 224 4.46 -18.13 1.17
CA VAL A 224 4.06 -19.22 0.25
C VAL A 224 3.56 -20.46 0.99
N ASP A 225 3.85 -20.54 2.28
CA ASP A 225 3.45 -21.61 3.18
C ASP A 225 2.08 -21.38 3.82
N ASP A 226 1.48 -20.19 3.68
CA ASP A 226 0.16 -19.87 4.26
C ASP A 226 -0.72 -19.14 3.25
N CYS A 227 -1.77 -19.81 2.80
CA CYS A 227 -2.63 -19.36 1.72
C CYS A 227 -4.12 -19.56 2.06
N ARG A 228 -4.98 -18.76 1.42
CA ARG A 228 -6.44 -18.83 1.62
C ARG A 228 -7.22 -18.65 0.31
N LYS A 229 -8.42 -19.22 0.26
CA LYS A 229 -9.40 -18.99 -0.79
C LYS A 229 -10.80 -19.41 -0.34
N ALA A 230 -11.80 -18.56 -0.61
CA ALA A 230 -13.22 -18.88 -0.44
C ALA A 230 -13.55 -19.49 0.95
N GLY A 231 -13.02 -18.89 2.02
CA GLY A 231 -13.25 -19.34 3.40
C GLY A 231 -12.42 -20.55 3.84
N VAL A 232 -11.55 -21.09 2.98
CA VAL A 232 -10.61 -22.17 3.32
C VAL A 232 -9.19 -21.62 3.38
N GLY A 233 -8.47 -21.87 4.47
CA GLY A 233 -7.05 -21.55 4.63
C GLY A 233 -6.21 -22.81 4.81
N LEU A 234 -4.95 -22.77 4.39
CA LEU A 234 -3.97 -23.82 4.63
C LEU A 234 -2.59 -23.20 4.93
N GLY A 235 -2.07 -23.51 6.10
CA GLY A 235 -0.72 -23.20 6.56
C GLY A 235 0.14 -24.46 6.69
N LEU A 236 1.37 -24.40 6.18
CA LEU A 236 2.47 -25.34 6.46
C LEU A 236 3.40 -24.69 7.49
N ILE A 237 3.28 -25.13 8.74
CA ILE A 237 3.97 -24.56 9.89
C ILE A 237 5.13 -25.48 10.26
N TYR A 238 6.29 -24.91 10.56
CA TYR A 238 7.48 -25.64 10.96
C TYR A 238 7.72 -25.30 12.42
N ASP A 239 7.57 -26.29 13.30
CA ASP A 239 7.65 -26.10 14.75
C ASP A 239 7.91 -27.44 15.46
N SER A 240 7.87 -27.39 16.79
CA SER A 240 7.86 -28.55 17.68
C SER A 240 6.61 -29.38 17.44
N ALA A 241 6.60 -30.62 17.90
CA ALA A 241 5.40 -31.45 17.83
C ALA A 241 4.28 -30.75 18.63
N PRO A 242 3.01 -30.84 18.18
CA PRO A 242 1.92 -30.20 18.88
C PRO A 242 1.78 -30.84 20.27
N GLU A 243 1.67 -30.00 21.30
CA GLU A 243 1.32 -30.42 22.64
C GLU A 243 -0.21 -30.36 22.79
N TYR A 244 -0.86 -31.52 22.79
CA TYR A 244 -2.30 -31.59 23.01
C TYR A 244 -2.59 -31.39 24.50
N ASP A 245 -3.16 -30.23 24.86
CA ASP A 245 -3.44 -29.87 26.25
C ASP A 245 -4.79 -30.45 26.77
N GLY A 246 -5.51 -31.17 25.92
CA GLY A 246 -6.78 -31.83 26.21
C GLY A 246 -8.00 -30.89 26.22
N LYS A 247 -7.85 -29.60 25.90
CA LYS A 247 -8.99 -28.66 25.84
C LYS A 247 -9.73 -28.69 24.51
N ASP A 248 -9.03 -29.02 23.43
CA ASP A 248 -9.57 -29.04 22.07
C ASP A 248 -10.06 -30.45 21.67
N GLU A 249 -10.99 -30.52 20.70
CA GLU A 249 -11.51 -31.80 20.20
C GLU A 249 -10.42 -32.48 19.34
N VAL A 250 -9.92 -33.63 19.80
CA VAL A 250 -8.99 -34.46 19.02
C VAL A 250 -9.74 -35.59 18.32
N VAL A 251 -9.76 -35.55 16.99
CA VAL A 251 -10.39 -36.58 16.14
C VAL A 251 -9.35 -37.37 15.35
N ARG A 252 -9.75 -38.56 14.87
CA ARG A 252 -8.92 -39.38 13.98
C ARG A 252 -9.39 -39.26 12.54
N ILE A 253 -8.64 -38.55 11.70
CA ILE A 253 -8.94 -38.41 10.26
C ILE A 253 -7.89 -39.17 9.47
N GLY A 254 -8.33 -40.19 8.73
CA GLY A 254 -7.51 -41.15 7.96
C GLY A 254 -6.24 -41.63 8.68
N GLY A 255 -6.36 -41.96 9.96
CA GLY A 255 -5.29 -42.58 10.76
C GLY A 255 -4.37 -41.62 11.52
N ARG A 256 -4.52 -40.30 11.38
CA ARG A 256 -3.77 -39.29 12.15
C ARG A 256 -4.66 -38.63 13.20
N GLN A 257 -4.06 -38.23 14.31
CA GLN A 257 -4.71 -37.33 15.27
C GLN A 257 -4.74 -35.93 14.68
N VAL A 258 -5.92 -35.33 14.68
CA VAL A 258 -6.19 -33.98 14.21
C VAL A 258 -6.87 -33.26 15.35
N GLU A 259 -6.26 -32.18 15.81
CA GLU A 259 -6.85 -31.26 16.78
C GLU A 259 -7.74 -30.26 16.05
N LEU A 260 -8.93 -30.06 16.58
CA LEU A 260 -9.91 -29.10 16.07
C LEU A 260 -10.09 -28.00 17.11
N THR A 261 -9.66 -26.81 16.74
CA THR A 261 -9.87 -25.59 17.53
C THR A 261 -11.01 -24.79 16.89
N GLY A 262 -12.04 -24.48 17.68
CA GLY A 262 -13.27 -23.84 17.23
C GLY A 262 -14.51 -24.62 17.66
N GLY A 263 -15.71 -24.04 17.49
CA GLY A 263 -16.97 -24.70 17.90
C GLY A 263 -18.17 -24.26 17.07
N GLY A 264 -19.07 -25.21 16.79
CA GLY A 264 -20.33 -24.96 16.07
C GLY A 264 -20.15 -24.47 14.64
N ASP A 265 -20.88 -23.40 14.29
CA ASP A 265 -20.91 -22.77 12.97
C ASP A 265 -19.86 -21.66 12.77
N GLN A 266 -18.87 -21.58 13.68
CA GLN A 266 -17.77 -20.62 13.59
C GLN A 266 -16.55 -21.20 12.87
N LEU A 267 -15.64 -20.33 12.42
CA LEU A 267 -14.34 -20.69 11.86
C LEU A 267 -13.68 -21.80 12.68
N CYS A 268 -13.40 -22.93 12.04
CA CYS A 268 -12.78 -24.08 12.68
C CYS A 268 -11.42 -24.34 12.05
N VAL A 269 -10.42 -24.61 12.88
CA VAL A 269 -9.04 -24.86 12.48
C VAL A 269 -8.68 -26.30 12.83
N ALA A 270 -8.30 -27.08 11.83
CA ALA A 270 -7.81 -28.43 11.96
C ALA A 270 -6.27 -28.45 11.88
N THR A 271 -5.61 -28.91 12.93
CA THR A 271 -4.15 -28.97 13.01
C THR A 271 -3.65 -30.40 13.21
N TRP A 272 -2.65 -30.81 12.43
CA TRP A 272 -2.02 -32.12 12.60
C TRP A 272 -0.55 -32.11 12.18
N SER A 273 0.22 -33.08 12.67
CA SER A 273 1.61 -33.29 12.26
C SER A 273 1.70 -34.22 11.04
N GLU A 274 2.43 -33.79 10.02
CA GLU A 274 2.87 -34.62 8.88
C GLU A 274 4.23 -35.30 9.13
N GLY A 275 4.75 -35.19 10.36
CA GLY A 275 6.02 -35.79 10.78
C GLY A 275 7.20 -34.84 10.67
N SER A 276 8.41 -35.39 10.54
CA SER A 276 9.64 -34.59 10.54
C SER A 276 9.73 -33.67 9.32
N SER A 277 10.13 -32.42 9.55
CA SER A 277 10.42 -31.43 8.51
C SER A 277 11.85 -31.50 7.97
N GLY A 278 12.73 -32.28 8.63
CA GLY A 278 14.18 -32.30 8.39
C GLY A 278 14.92 -31.04 8.85
N GLN A 279 14.27 -30.10 9.56
CA GLN A 279 14.91 -28.93 10.15
C GLN A 279 15.39 -29.22 11.59
N PRO A 280 16.36 -28.46 12.12
CA PRO A 280 16.78 -28.56 13.52
C PRO A 280 15.71 -28.00 14.47
N ALA A 281 15.81 -28.34 15.74
CA ALA A 281 14.92 -27.80 16.77
C ALA A 281 14.96 -26.26 16.85
N PRO A 282 13.81 -25.60 17.12
CA PRO A 282 12.49 -26.16 17.40
C PRO A 282 11.62 -26.35 16.14
N TYR A 283 12.20 -26.50 14.94
CA TYR A 283 11.45 -26.54 13.68
C TYR A 283 11.30 -27.95 13.11
N GLU A 284 11.57 -28.98 13.92
CA GLU A 284 11.81 -30.35 13.47
C GLU A 284 10.56 -31.09 12.96
N ASN A 285 9.36 -30.54 13.16
CA ASN A 285 8.10 -31.08 12.64
C ASN A 285 7.46 -30.16 11.60
N LEU A 286 6.80 -30.77 10.61
CA LEU A 286 5.86 -30.11 9.73
C LEU A 286 4.45 -30.28 10.32
N LEU A 287 3.85 -29.18 10.73
CA LEU A 287 2.45 -29.09 11.10
C LEU A 287 1.65 -28.54 9.92
N VAL A 288 0.48 -29.10 9.68
CA VAL A 288 -0.48 -28.57 8.71
C VAL A 288 -1.64 -28.01 9.50
N SER A 289 -1.96 -26.74 9.24
CA SER A 289 -3.12 -26.06 9.81
C SER A 289 -4.09 -25.73 8.69
N LEU A 290 -5.32 -26.21 8.79
CA LEU A 290 -6.37 -26.00 7.79
C LEU A 290 -7.55 -25.31 8.44
N SER A 291 -7.92 -24.13 7.96
CA SER A 291 -9.11 -23.41 8.43
C SER A 291 -10.26 -23.54 7.45
N ALA A 292 -11.49 -23.62 7.96
CA ALA A 292 -12.71 -23.64 7.16
C ALA A 292 -13.88 -22.98 7.93
N ALA A 293 -14.99 -22.70 7.25
CA ALA A 293 -16.12 -21.97 7.83
C ALA A 293 -16.71 -22.62 9.09
N ASN A 294 -16.62 -23.95 9.23
CA ASN A 294 -17.04 -24.71 10.41
C ASN A 294 -16.29 -26.05 10.50
N CYS A 295 -16.47 -26.77 11.61
CA CYS A 295 -15.72 -28.01 11.86
C CYS A 295 -16.11 -29.18 10.95
N ALA A 296 -17.36 -29.23 10.46
CA ALA A 296 -17.75 -30.25 9.49
C ALA A 296 -16.99 -30.06 8.16
N GLU A 297 -16.89 -28.81 7.70
CA GLU A 297 -16.09 -28.48 6.52
C GLU A 297 -14.59 -28.68 6.75
N ALA A 298 -14.05 -28.30 7.91
CA ALA A 298 -12.65 -28.50 8.25
C ALA A 298 -12.29 -29.99 8.24
N LYS A 299 -13.14 -30.87 8.81
CA LYS A 299 -12.97 -32.34 8.75
C LYS A 299 -12.93 -32.84 7.30
N ARG A 300 -13.89 -32.40 6.46
CA ARG A 300 -13.95 -32.76 5.02
C ARG A 300 -12.70 -32.33 4.25
N TRP A 301 -12.28 -31.07 4.42
CA TRP A 301 -11.11 -30.53 3.74
C TRP A 301 -9.81 -31.17 4.24
N THR A 302 -9.71 -31.50 5.53
CA THR A 302 -8.56 -32.21 6.10
C THR A 302 -8.39 -33.59 5.48
N GLN A 303 -9.47 -34.37 5.31
CA GLN A 303 -9.42 -35.66 4.62
C GLN A 303 -8.83 -35.52 3.20
N LYS A 304 -9.26 -34.49 2.46
CA LYS A 304 -8.76 -34.21 1.11
C LYS A 304 -7.31 -33.74 1.12
N ALA A 305 -6.96 -32.85 2.04
CA ALA A 305 -5.60 -32.34 2.24
C ALA A 305 -4.60 -33.47 2.46
N ARG A 306 -4.93 -34.42 3.34
CA ARG A 306 -4.08 -35.57 3.62
C ARG A 306 -3.87 -36.47 2.40
N THR A 307 -4.93 -36.67 1.61
CA THR A 307 -4.82 -37.43 0.35
C THR A 307 -3.88 -36.73 -0.64
N VAL A 308 -3.98 -35.40 -0.77
CA VAL A 308 -3.14 -34.60 -1.67
C VAL A 308 -1.68 -34.59 -1.20
N LEU A 309 -1.43 -34.30 0.08
CA LEU A 309 -0.09 -34.16 0.65
C LEU A 309 0.68 -35.47 0.73
N ALA A 310 -0.01 -36.62 0.77
CA ALA A 310 0.62 -37.93 0.64
C ALA A 310 1.26 -38.16 -0.74
N GLY A 311 0.76 -37.48 -1.78
CA GLY A 311 1.28 -37.54 -3.13
C GLY A 311 2.46 -36.59 -3.40
N PRO A 312 3.10 -36.70 -4.57
CA PRO A 312 4.10 -35.73 -5.00
C PRO A 312 3.45 -34.37 -5.28
N ALA A 313 4.20 -33.30 -5.02
CA ALA A 313 3.77 -31.95 -5.41
C ALA A 313 3.57 -31.87 -6.93
N ARG A 314 2.46 -31.24 -7.34
CA ARG A 314 2.17 -31.05 -8.76
C ARG A 314 3.20 -30.10 -9.37
N LYS A 315 3.63 -30.40 -10.60
CA LYS A 315 4.49 -29.50 -11.37
C LYS A 315 3.72 -28.21 -11.65
N GLY A 316 4.20 -27.10 -11.12
CA GLY A 316 3.64 -25.77 -11.35
C GLY A 316 4.09 -25.16 -12.70
N PRO A 317 3.64 -23.93 -12.99
CA PRO A 317 4.16 -23.18 -14.14
C PRO A 317 5.66 -22.90 -13.99
N ALA A 318 6.32 -22.58 -15.09
CA ALA A 318 7.72 -22.20 -15.06
C ALA A 318 7.90 -20.88 -14.27
N PRO A 319 8.85 -20.84 -13.31
CA PRO A 319 9.24 -19.59 -12.64
C PRO A 319 9.53 -18.45 -13.61
N GLN A 320 9.31 -17.21 -13.16
CA GLN A 320 9.72 -15.98 -13.84
C GLN A 320 10.89 -15.30 -13.12
N TYR A 321 11.83 -14.74 -13.88
CA TYR A 321 12.96 -13.95 -13.38
C TYR A 321 13.27 -12.79 -14.35
N PRO A 322 13.81 -11.64 -13.87
CA PRO A 322 13.94 -11.27 -12.45
C PRO A 322 12.58 -11.24 -11.77
N ILE A 323 12.49 -11.71 -10.52
CA ILE A 323 11.18 -11.85 -9.86
C ILE A 323 10.60 -10.51 -9.41
N TYR A 324 11.45 -9.55 -9.09
CA TYR A 324 11.05 -8.22 -8.62
C TYR A 324 10.52 -7.34 -9.75
N LEU A 325 9.77 -6.29 -9.38
CA LEU A 325 9.44 -5.14 -10.22
C LEU A 325 10.60 -4.14 -10.24
N ARG A 326 11.04 -3.74 -11.43
CA ARG A 326 12.03 -2.68 -11.65
C ARG A 326 11.45 -1.33 -11.20
N ALA A 327 12.32 -0.35 -10.96
CA ALA A 327 11.88 0.98 -10.52
C ALA A 327 11.03 1.72 -11.56
N ASP A 328 11.21 1.44 -12.85
CA ASP A 328 10.45 1.99 -13.97
C ASP A 328 9.18 1.18 -14.32
N GLU A 329 8.99 0.00 -13.73
CA GLU A 329 7.76 -0.77 -13.92
C GLU A 329 6.61 -0.21 -13.06
N PRO A 330 5.36 -0.26 -13.56
CA PRO A 330 4.18 -0.05 -12.74
C PRO A 330 4.19 -1.01 -11.55
N HIS A 331 3.70 -0.54 -10.41
CA HIS A 331 3.65 -1.32 -9.17
C HIS A 331 2.27 -1.30 -8.52
N SER A 332 1.28 -0.84 -9.27
CA SER A 332 -0.16 -0.87 -9.01
C SER A 332 -0.91 -0.96 -10.33
N ASP A 333 -2.20 -1.28 -10.25
CA ASP A 333 -3.14 -1.26 -11.35
C ASP A 333 -3.63 0.16 -11.68
N LYS A 334 -3.14 1.19 -10.99
CA LYS A 334 -3.51 2.57 -11.24
C LYS A 334 -2.66 3.14 -12.39
N PRO A 335 -3.29 3.76 -13.40
CA PRO A 335 -2.55 4.32 -14.53
C PRO A 335 -1.93 5.69 -14.20
N GLY A 336 -0.76 5.99 -14.78
CA GLY A 336 -0.14 7.33 -14.73
C GLY A 336 -0.01 7.89 -13.31
N GLY A 337 -0.35 9.18 -13.15
CA GLY A 337 -0.30 9.89 -11.87
C GLY A 337 -1.23 9.30 -10.80
N CYS A 338 -2.27 8.56 -11.18
CA CYS A 338 -3.17 7.91 -10.22
C CYS A 338 -2.48 6.84 -9.38
N ALA A 339 -1.31 6.34 -9.79
CA ALA A 339 -0.49 5.45 -8.96
C ALA A 339 0.08 6.12 -7.71
N GLU A 340 0.02 7.46 -7.63
CA GLU A 340 0.54 8.21 -6.49
C GLU A 340 -0.53 8.66 -5.50
N LEU A 341 -1.82 8.48 -5.79
CA LEU A 341 -2.95 8.90 -4.95
C LEU A 341 -3.58 7.73 -4.18
N ASP A 342 -3.77 7.81 -2.86
CA ASP A 342 -4.26 6.69 -2.03
C ASP A 342 -5.75 6.38 -2.25
N ASP A 343 -6.11 5.10 -2.30
CA ASP A 343 -7.49 4.64 -2.41
C ASP A 343 -8.33 4.97 -1.15
N VAL A 344 -7.69 5.15 0.01
CA VAL A 344 -8.37 5.48 1.28
C VAL A 344 -9.05 6.86 1.24
N THR A 345 -8.62 7.75 0.35
CA THR A 345 -9.15 9.11 0.25
C THR A 345 -10.49 9.22 -0.50
N GLY A 346 -11.13 8.10 -0.86
CA GLY A 346 -12.41 8.11 -1.58
C GLY A 346 -12.27 8.58 -3.04
N ASN A 347 -11.07 8.53 -3.60
CA ASN A 347 -10.80 9.00 -4.97
C ASN A 347 -10.99 7.87 -6.00
N GLN A 348 -12.10 7.14 -5.94
CA GLN A 348 -12.42 6.02 -6.85
C GLN A 348 -12.54 6.43 -8.34
N HIS A 349 -12.40 7.72 -8.64
CA HIS A 349 -12.52 8.31 -9.97
C HIS A 349 -11.27 9.10 -10.39
N CYS A 350 -10.09 8.67 -9.97
CA CYS A 350 -8.85 9.20 -10.54
C CYS A 350 -8.69 8.75 -11.99
N LEU A 351 -8.47 9.70 -12.90
CA LEU A 351 -8.12 9.45 -14.29
C LEU A 351 -6.85 10.23 -14.65
N PRO A 352 -5.88 9.63 -15.37
CA PRO A 352 -4.76 10.36 -15.92
C PRO A 352 -5.25 11.45 -16.88
N TYR A 353 -4.56 12.59 -16.88
CA TYR A 353 -4.85 13.66 -17.83
C TYR A 353 -4.66 13.22 -19.29
N VAL A 354 -5.67 13.51 -20.11
CA VAL A 354 -5.63 13.42 -21.56
C VAL A 354 -5.43 14.83 -22.12
N PRO A 355 -4.39 15.09 -22.94
CA PRO A 355 -4.15 16.41 -23.50
C PRO A 355 -5.35 16.99 -24.25
N VAL A 356 -5.77 18.19 -23.85
CA VAL A 356 -6.83 18.97 -24.50
C VAL A 356 -6.43 20.44 -24.57
N GLU A 357 -7.09 21.21 -25.42
CA GLU A 357 -6.89 22.65 -25.49
C GLU A 357 -7.57 23.35 -24.30
N ALA A 358 -6.87 24.30 -23.70
CA ALA A 358 -7.41 25.16 -22.65
C ALA A 358 -7.91 26.48 -23.29
N PRO A 359 -9.20 26.83 -23.14
CA PRO A 359 -9.71 28.12 -23.62
C PRO A 359 -9.21 29.27 -22.74
N LYS A 360 -9.39 30.51 -23.21
CA LYS A 360 -9.08 31.74 -22.46
C LYS A 360 -10.37 32.39 -21.94
N GLY A 361 -10.28 33.04 -20.78
CA GLY A 361 -11.40 33.69 -20.10
C GLY A 361 -12.03 32.76 -19.07
N GLY A 362 -12.27 33.27 -17.85
CA GLY A 362 -12.69 32.45 -16.71
C GLY A 362 -13.99 31.68 -16.95
N GLN A 363 -15.04 32.34 -17.46
CA GLN A 363 -16.32 31.69 -17.78
C GLN A 363 -16.18 30.65 -18.89
N GLU A 364 -15.30 30.90 -19.86
CA GLU A 364 -15.07 29.96 -20.95
C GLU A 364 -14.32 28.72 -20.46
N VAL A 365 -13.31 28.90 -19.60
CA VAL A 365 -12.63 27.80 -18.90
C VAL A 365 -13.64 27.00 -18.08
N LEU A 366 -14.46 27.65 -17.25
CA LEU A 366 -15.49 27.00 -16.44
C LEU A 366 -16.49 26.20 -17.30
N ARG A 367 -16.93 26.78 -18.42
CA ARG A 367 -17.85 26.14 -19.36
C ARG A 367 -17.24 24.89 -20.00
N HIS A 368 -15.96 24.95 -20.37
CA HIS A 368 -15.23 23.83 -20.92
C HIS A 368 -14.93 22.75 -19.87
N VAL A 369 -14.58 23.12 -18.64
CA VAL A 369 -14.39 22.18 -17.52
C VAL A 369 -15.66 21.36 -17.24
N ARG A 370 -16.85 21.99 -17.34
CA ARG A 370 -18.14 21.30 -17.20
C ARG A 370 -18.39 20.22 -18.27
N ALA A 371 -17.82 20.39 -19.46
CA ALA A 371 -17.92 19.43 -20.55
C ALA A 371 -16.78 18.41 -20.57
N ASP A 372 -15.58 18.84 -20.20
CA ASP A 372 -14.35 18.06 -20.19
C ASP A 372 -13.44 18.46 -19.02
N ARG A 373 -13.29 17.54 -18.07
CA ARG A 373 -12.49 17.79 -16.87
C ARG A 373 -11.01 17.90 -17.14
N ASN A 374 -10.52 17.40 -18.27
CA ASN A 374 -9.11 17.54 -18.63
C ASN A 374 -8.71 19.01 -18.80
N VAL A 375 -9.68 19.90 -19.05
CA VAL A 375 -9.45 21.35 -19.13
C VAL A 375 -8.87 21.91 -17.82
N LEU A 376 -9.23 21.34 -16.65
CA LEU A 376 -8.64 21.71 -15.35
C LEU A 376 -7.13 21.49 -15.32
N CYS A 377 -6.66 20.41 -15.94
CA CYS A 377 -5.23 20.13 -16.05
C CYS A 377 -4.58 20.91 -17.19
N ALA A 378 -5.29 21.12 -18.30
CA ALA A 378 -4.77 21.85 -19.46
C ALA A 378 -4.37 23.29 -19.12
N ILE A 379 -5.09 23.97 -18.22
CA ILE A 379 -4.75 25.34 -17.77
C ILE A 379 -3.50 25.43 -16.89
N SER A 380 -3.00 24.30 -16.37
CA SER A 380 -1.93 24.30 -15.36
C SER A 380 -0.70 23.47 -15.74
N VAL A 381 -0.83 22.47 -16.63
CA VAL A 381 0.22 21.48 -16.90
C VAL A 381 1.54 22.09 -17.40
N ALA A 382 1.47 23.14 -18.23
CA ALA A 382 2.65 23.82 -18.75
C ALA A 382 3.40 24.58 -17.64
N ALA A 383 2.65 25.26 -16.76
CA ALA A 383 3.19 25.98 -15.62
C ALA A 383 3.82 25.02 -14.59
N VAL A 384 3.13 23.90 -14.30
CA VAL A 384 3.67 22.87 -13.39
C VAL A 384 4.99 22.30 -13.91
N ARG A 385 5.03 21.89 -15.19
CA ARG A 385 6.25 21.33 -15.80
C ARG A 385 7.43 22.30 -15.77
N ARG A 386 7.17 23.59 -16.02
CA ARG A 386 8.19 24.64 -16.04
C ARG A 386 8.75 24.94 -14.65
N ARG A 387 7.91 24.96 -13.61
CA ARG A 387 8.30 25.36 -12.24
C ARG A 387 8.74 24.21 -11.35
N PHE A 388 8.10 23.06 -11.50
CA PHE A 388 8.22 21.94 -10.57
C PHE A 388 8.67 20.64 -11.22
N GLY A 389 8.93 20.63 -12.53
CA GLY A 389 9.43 19.45 -13.23
C GLY A 389 8.34 18.55 -13.81
N ALA A 390 8.78 17.52 -14.56
CA ALA A 390 7.90 16.63 -15.32
C ALA A 390 7.44 15.39 -14.52
N GLU A 391 8.00 15.18 -13.33
CA GLU A 391 7.67 14.11 -12.40
C GLU A 391 6.27 14.26 -11.80
N LEU A 392 5.76 15.49 -11.72
CA LEU A 392 4.40 15.81 -11.30
C LEU A 392 3.43 15.50 -12.44
N GLN A 393 2.92 14.27 -12.44
CA GLN A 393 1.96 13.83 -13.46
C GLN A 393 0.55 14.35 -13.15
N PRO A 394 -0.10 15.09 -14.08
CA PRO A 394 -1.46 15.56 -13.90
C PRO A 394 -2.46 14.41 -13.91
N MET A 395 -3.44 14.49 -13.01
CA MET A 395 -4.59 13.59 -12.95
C MET A 395 -5.84 14.38 -12.60
N THR A 396 -6.98 13.99 -13.16
CA THR A 396 -8.28 14.51 -12.76
C THR A 396 -8.87 13.63 -11.68
N THR A 397 -9.40 14.22 -10.62
CA THR A 397 -10.06 13.52 -9.52
C THR A 397 -11.49 14.02 -9.37
N LEU A 398 -12.42 13.13 -8.99
CA LEU A 398 -13.77 13.52 -8.59
C LEU A 398 -13.98 13.33 -7.11
N PRO A 399 -14.56 14.35 -6.45
CA PRO A 399 -15.10 14.17 -5.11
C PRO A 399 -16.28 13.19 -5.19
N GLU A 400 -16.33 12.24 -4.24
CA GLU A 400 -17.42 11.25 -4.15
C GLU A 400 -18.78 11.92 -3.92
N ASN A 401 -18.84 13.07 -3.24
CA ASN A 401 -20.05 13.81 -2.93
C ASN A 401 -19.73 15.28 -2.60
N PRO A 402 -20.61 16.27 -2.88
CA PRO A 402 -21.94 16.16 -3.51
C PRO A 402 -21.93 16.28 -5.05
N PRO A 403 -23.03 15.83 -5.72
CA PRO A 403 -23.23 16.04 -7.15
C PRO A 403 -23.18 17.53 -7.50
N GLY A 404 -22.44 17.87 -8.56
CA GLY A 404 -22.28 19.25 -9.04
C GLY A 404 -20.86 19.82 -8.88
N GLN A 405 -19.98 19.18 -8.11
CA GLN A 405 -18.56 19.55 -8.12
C GLN A 405 -17.89 19.12 -9.43
N LEU A 406 -17.09 20.02 -10.01
CA LEU A 406 -16.49 19.84 -11.33
C LEU A 406 -15.25 18.91 -11.33
N GLY A 407 -14.86 18.43 -10.14
CA GLY A 407 -13.60 17.72 -9.94
C GLY A 407 -12.43 18.68 -9.78
N THR A 408 -11.25 18.12 -9.67
CA THR A 408 -9.99 18.87 -9.53
C THR A 408 -8.95 18.30 -10.49
N CYS A 409 -7.97 19.12 -10.89
CA CYS A 409 -6.71 18.61 -11.40
C CYS A 409 -5.71 18.54 -10.24
N THR A 410 -5.16 17.36 -9.99
CA THR A 410 -4.22 17.11 -8.92
C THR A 410 -2.87 16.71 -9.53
N TYR A 411 -1.79 17.21 -8.91
CA TYR A 411 -0.42 16.82 -9.15
C TYR A 411 0.18 16.39 -7.82
N LEU A 412 0.89 15.27 -7.79
CA LEU A 412 1.47 14.73 -6.57
C LEU A 412 2.87 14.20 -6.84
N GLU A 413 3.84 14.63 -6.04
CA GLU A 413 5.22 14.14 -6.18
C GLU A 413 5.27 12.63 -5.86
N PRO A 414 6.14 11.83 -6.50
CA PRO A 414 6.32 10.41 -6.14
C PRO A 414 6.77 10.19 -4.68
N THR A 415 7.48 11.16 -4.10
CA THR A 415 7.86 11.22 -2.68
C THR A 415 6.71 11.68 -1.78
N ARG A 416 5.63 12.21 -2.37
CA ARG A 416 4.46 12.79 -1.72
C ARG A 416 4.75 13.91 -0.75
N ALA A 417 5.92 14.53 -0.86
CA ALA A 417 6.25 15.68 -0.04
C ALA A 417 5.47 16.93 -0.47
N PHE A 418 4.90 16.93 -1.67
CA PHE A 418 4.22 18.08 -2.23
C PHE A 418 3.08 17.70 -3.19
N ALA A 419 1.96 18.41 -3.08
CA ALA A 419 0.79 18.29 -3.92
C ALA A 419 0.30 19.66 -4.39
N ILE A 420 -0.20 19.71 -5.63
CA ILE A 420 -0.86 20.87 -6.22
C ILE A 420 -2.26 20.44 -6.62
N THR A 421 -3.28 21.17 -6.17
CA THR A 421 -4.68 20.97 -6.59
C THR A 421 -5.19 22.23 -7.25
N VAL A 422 -5.78 22.07 -8.44
CA VAL A 422 -6.40 23.12 -9.25
C VAL A 422 -7.89 22.85 -9.35
N GLU A 423 -8.69 23.84 -8.99
CA GLU A 423 -10.15 23.78 -9.06
C GLU A 423 -10.67 25.02 -9.79
N VAL A 424 -11.74 24.83 -10.58
CA VAL A 424 -12.47 25.93 -11.22
C VAL A 424 -13.95 25.77 -10.84
N GLY A 425 -14.61 26.87 -10.50
CA GLY A 425 -16.00 26.86 -10.05
C GLY A 425 -16.75 28.15 -10.42
N ASP A 426 -18.04 28.18 -10.08
CA ASP A 426 -18.94 29.35 -10.20
C ASP A 426 -19.25 30.01 -8.86
N GLN A 427 -18.75 29.46 -7.76
CA GLN A 427 -18.91 29.98 -6.41
C GLN A 427 -17.58 29.86 -5.68
N PRO A 428 -17.10 30.92 -5.02
CA PRO A 428 -15.97 30.80 -4.11
C PRO A 428 -16.39 29.98 -2.89
N VAL A 429 -15.66 28.90 -2.56
CA VAL A 429 -15.88 28.17 -1.29
C VAL A 429 -15.05 28.84 -0.19
N LEU A 430 -15.50 30.01 0.26
CA LEU A 430 -14.91 30.68 1.41
C LEU A 430 -15.32 29.93 2.68
N GLY A 431 -14.46 29.00 3.11
CA GLY A 431 -14.53 28.44 4.46
C GLY A 431 -14.25 29.52 5.51
N THR A 432 -14.76 29.33 6.73
CA THR A 432 -14.64 30.22 7.90
C THR A 432 -13.22 30.26 8.53
N ARG A 433 -12.15 30.22 7.73
CA ARG A 433 -10.75 30.01 8.16
C ARG A 433 -9.87 31.29 8.04
N PRO A 434 -8.63 31.31 8.59
CA PRO A 434 -8.00 32.46 9.26
C PRO A 434 -7.72 33.66 8.34
N THR A 435 -7.35 34.79 8.96
CA THR A 435 -7.20 36.13 8.38
C THR A 435 -6.67 36.11 6.94
N PRO A 436 -7.54 36.28 5.92
CA PRO A 436 -7.13 36.24 4.52
C PRO A 436 -6.16 37.38 4.22
N THR A 437 -5.14 37.11 3.41
CA THR A 437 -4.27 38.14 2.84
C THR A 437 -4.69 38.42 1.41
N THR A 438 -5.03 39.68 1.12
CA THR A 438 -5.33 40.11 -0.24
C THR A 438 -4.05 40.40 -1.00
N VAL A 439 -3.92 39.84 -2.20
CA VAL A 439 -2.83 40.10 -3.14
C VAL A 439 -3.40 40.51 -4.50
N LYS A 440 -2.59 41.17 -5.32
CA LYS A 440 -2.94 41.43 -6.73
C LYS A 440 -2.29 40.36 -7.61
N LEU A 441 -3.10 39.69 -8.41
CA LEU A 441 -2.63 38.76 -9.45
C LEU A 441 -3.14 39.17 -10.82
N ALA A 442 -2.24 39.39 -11.79
CA ALA A 442 -2.59 39.83 -13.14
C ALA A 442 -3.62 41.00 -13.14
N GLY A 443 -3.44 41.96 -12.22
CA GLY A 443 -4.32 43.12 -12.04
C GLY A 443 -5.61 42.88 -11.24
N ARG A 444 -5.86 41.67 -10.74
CA ARG A 444 -7.10 41.27 -10.04
C ARG A 444 -6.84 40.99 -8.57
N ASP A 445 -7.85 41.19 -7.72
CA ASP A 445 -7.75 40.81 -6.31
C ASP A 445 -7.85 39.29 -6.17
N ALA A 446 -6.90 38.71 -5.45
CA ALA A 446 -6.90 37.32 -5.03
C ALA A 446 -6.73 37.26 -3.52
N VAL A 447 -7.24 36.20 -2.92
CA VAL A 447 -7.14 35.92 -1.50
C VAL A 447 -6.23 34.73 -1.28
N ILE A 448 -5.22 34.90 -0.43
CA ILE A 448 -4.37 33.82 0.05
C ILE A 448 -4.75 33.51 1.49
N VAL A 449 -4.94 32.21 1.77
CA VAL A 449 -5.14 31.66 3.10
C VAL A 449 -4.12 30.55 3.30
N SER A 450 -3.29 30.68 4.33
CA SER A 450 -2.36 29.65 4.76
C SER A 450 -2.81 29.05 6.07
N ASP A 451 -2.62 27.75 6.25
CA ASP A 451 -2.80 27.11 7.54
C ASP A 451 -1.70 27.60 8.51
N PRO A 452 -1.95 27.62 9.85
CA PRO A 452 -1.02 28.19 10.83
C PRO A 452 0.37 27.53 10.86
N ASP A 453 0.45 26.26 10.48
CA ASP A 453 1.68 25.46 10.38
C ASP A 453 2.44 25.70 9.07
N GLY A 454 1.85 26.41 8.11
CA GLY A 454 2.42 26.64 6.79
C GLY A 454 2.48 25.39 5.92
N GLU A 455 1.83 24.28 6.31
CA GLU A 455 1.87 23.03 5.52
C GLU A 455 0.99 23.11 4.29
N ARG A 456 -0.02 23.98 4.33
CA ARG A 456 -0.98 24.19 3.26
C ARG A 456 -1.21 25.68 3.04
N ALA A 457 -1.25 26.06 1.77
CA ALA A 457 -1.76 27.35 1.36
C ALA A 457 -2.75 27.21 0.21
N ARG A 458 -3.73 28.09 0.23
CA ARG A 458 -4.81 28.15 -0.74
C ARG A 458 -4.89 29.57 -1.27
N LEU A 459 -4.94 29.68 -2.58
CA LEU A 459 -5.13 30.93 -3.28
C LEU A 459 -6.43 30.86 -4.08
N GLU A 460 -7.20 31.94 -3.97
CA GLU A 460 -8.52 32.09 -4.54
C GLU A 460 -8.59 33.37 -5.37
N LEU A 461 -8.98 33.22 -6.64
CA LEU A 461 -9.13 34.32 -7.58
C LEU A 461 -10.53 34.23 -8.20
N THR A 462 -11.28 35.33 -8.16
CA THR A 462 -12.53 35.46 -8.91
C THR A 462 -12.28 36.34 -10.13
N SER A 463 -12.55 35.83 -11.33
CA SER A 463 -12.45 36.61 -12.55
C SER A 463 -13.58 37.62 -12.67
N ALA A 464 -13.39 38.63 -13.52
CA ALA A 464 -14.39 39.69 -13.73
C ALA A 464 -15.73 39.17 -14.28
N ASP A 465 -15.72 38.03 -14.95
CA ASP A 465 -16.88 37.33 -15.48
C ASP A 465 -17.50 36.33 -14.47
N GLY A 466 -17.02 36.31 -13.22
CA GLY A 466 -17.62 35.54 -12.12
C GLY A 466 -17.22 34.07 -12.05
N ALA A 467 -16.28 33.61 -12.87
CA ALA A 467 -15.66 32.32 -12.66
C ALA A 467 -14.62 32.40 -11.53
N PHE A 468 -14.36 31.27 -10.91
CA PHE A 468 -13.46 31.17 -9.76
C PHE A 468 -12.35 30.18 -10.05
N LEU A 469 -11.13 30.54 -9.69
CA LEU A 469 -9.94 29.69 -9.71
C LEU A 469 -9.46 29.48 -8.26
N ARG A 470 -9.33 28.22 -7.86
CA ARG A 470 -8.63 27.84 -6.63
C ARG A 470 -7.37 27.05 -6.95
N LEU A 471 -6.30 27.45 -6.29
CA LEU A 471 -5.03 26.74 -6.28
C LEU A 471 -4.71 26.38 -4.84
N THR A 472 -4.48 25.10 -4.57
CA THR A 472 -4.02 24.63 -3.26
C THR A 472 -2.65 24.01 -3.41
N PHE A 473 -1.70 24.52 -2.65
CA PHE A 473 -0.42 23.87 -2.42
C PHE A 473 -0.47 23.20 -1.06
N GLN A 474 -0.09 21.93 -1.01
CA GLN A 474 -0.01 21.18 0.22
C GLN A 474 1.34 20.46 0.28
N THR A 475 2.00 20.58 1.41
CA THR A 475 3.26 19.94 1.71
C THR A 475 3.04 18.89 2.78
N PHE A 476 3.84 17.84 2.73
CA PHE A 476 3.79 16.75 3.69
C PHE A 476 5.22 16.37 4.05
N PRO A 477 5.43 15.73 5.21
CA PRO A 477 6.64 14.95 5.43
C PRO A 477 6.89 14.04 4.23
N PRO A 478 8.13 13.95 3.70
CA PRO A 478 8.45 12.99 2.66
C PRO A 478 7.98 11.59 3.07
N ARG A 479 7.40 10.87 2.11
CA ARG A 479 6.82 9.54 2.32
C ARG A 479 7.73 8.65 3.17
N GLY A 480 7.16 8.12 4.26
CA GLY A 480 7.81 7.23 5.21
C GLY A 480 8.84 7.87 6.15
N THR A 481 8.86 9.20 6.22
CA THR A 481 9.65 9.96 7.19
C THR A 481 8.73 10.62 8.22
N ASP A 482 9.29 10.89 9.41
CA ASP A 482 8.62 11.65 10.47
C ASP A 482 9.13 13.11 10.52
N GLY A 483 9.79 13.56 9.45
CA GLY A 483 10.40 14.90 9.37
C GLY A 483 9.36 15.99 9.10
N PRO A 484 9.70 17.27 9.32
CA PRO A 484 8.81 18.36 8.97
C PRO A 484 8.61 18.45 7.44
N PRO A 485 7.45 18.92 6.98
CA PRO A 485 7.24 19.23 5.56
C PRO A 485 8.12 20.38 5.09
N ASP A 486 8.43 20.39 3.78
CA ASP A 486 9.15 21.48 3.13
C ASP A 486 8.21 22.65 2.81
N THR A 487 7.92 23.47 3.81
CA THR A 487 6.99 24.60 3.69
C THR A 487 7.50 25.71 2.76
N ALA A 488 8.78 25.74 2.40
CA ALA A 488 9.31 26.71 1.44
C ALA A 488 8.66 26.60 0.05
N ARG A 489 8.10 25.42 -0.29
CA ARG A 489 7.32 25.21 -1.52
C ARG A 489 6.07 26.07 -1.59
N ILE A 490 5.51 26.46 -0.45
CA ILE A 490 4.31 27.30 -0.37
C ILE A 490 4.54 28.69 -0.98
N GLU A 491 5.77 29.22 -0.87
CA GLU A 491 6.13 30.53 -1.44
C GLU A 491 5.98 30.57 -2.98
N GLN A 492 5.99 29.40 -3.63
CA GLN A 492 5.79 29.29 -5.08
C GLN A 492 4.32 29.39 -5.51
N LEU A 493 3.35 29.40 -4.58
CA LEU A 493 1.92 29.45 -4.89
C LEU A 493 1.55 30.73 -5.64
N GLN A 494 1.98 31.89 -5.15
CA GLN A 494 1.65 33.18 -5.76
C GLN A 494 2.21 33.33 -7.19
N PRO A 495 3.51 33.10 -7.47
CA PRO A 495 4.02 33.24 -8.84
C PRO A 495 3.48 32.15 -9.79
N PHE A 496 3.11 30.97 -9.29
CA PHE A 496 2.39 29.97 -10.07
C PHE A 496 0.97 30.43 -10.43
N ALA A 497 0.27 31.03 -9.47
CA ALA A 497 -1.07 31.56 -9.67
C ALA A 497 -1.09 32.74 -10.65
N GLU A 498 -0.13 33.66 -10.56
CA GLU A 498 0.04 34.79 -11.48
C GLU A 498 0.10 34.31 -12.93
N GLU A 499 0.84 33.23 -13.17
CA GLU A 499 1.06 32.67 -14.50
C GLU A 499 -0.22 32.04 -15.09
N ILE A 500 -0.95 31.25 -14.29
CA ILE A 500 -2.23 30.67 -14.72
C ILE A 500 -3.27 31.78 -14.92
N ALA A 501 -3.35 32.73 -13.98
CA ALA A 501 -4.27 33.84 -14.04
C ALA A 501 -4.02 34.69 -15.29
N GLY A 502 -2.81 35.20 -15.49
CA GLY A 502 -2.48 36.06 -16.63
C GLY A 502 -2.68 35.40 -18.00
N GLN A 503 -2.65 34.06 -18.08
CA GLN A 503 -2.84 33.33 -19.33
C GLN A 503 -4.30 32.97 -19.62
N TYR A 504 -5.10 32.65 -18.59
CA TYR A 504 -6.40 32.01 -18.75
C TYR A 504 -7.57 32.76 -18.09
N PHE A 505 -7.33 33.67 -17.13
CA PHE A 505 -8.36 34.37 -16.36
C PHE A 505 -8.23 35.89 -16.46
#